data_AF-A0A8H7U4S6-F1
#
_entry.id   AF-A0A8H7U4S6-F1
#
_cell.length_a   1.000
_cell.length_b   1.000
_cell.length_c   1.000
_cell.angle_alpha   90.00
_cell.angle_beta   90.00
_cell.angle_gamma   90.00
#
_symmetry.space_group_name_H-M   'P 1'
#
loop_
_entity.id
_entity.type
_entity.pdbx_description
1 polymer ?
#
loop_
_entity_poly.entity_id
_entity_poly.type
_entity_poly.pdbx_seq_one_letter_code
_entity_poly.pdbx_strand_id
1 'polypeptide(L)'
;MANPHDDLFNYTSGRWVFNDALRHAQRRLIFDVEELCRLAAQSVGRSPADVVHLSKLAEGGFNRTFLITLCDDLQMVARIPYPTTLPKYYAVASEVATMEFLRSSRLPVPQVYGYSPVSDNTAKTEYIFMRDGYQYQEQSPSAHVENLKRYLLIASSLVPRDPVLGRFCIRHPDLQQSNIVVRRSSDSGWQVVGLLDWQHASILPLFLLAGVPERLQNYDDPVSQSMTPPSLPENFELDETEQTEAEGAYRCRLDHYHYIKNTEEYNKPHYDVLMDSMCALRSRLFDQAGSPWEGDALDLKVALIRATERWETLTGLGAPCPVIFDADDVRETRKLNELQEKTDRAFEVWQNIFGLGPDGWVPTQHYEEAVALCKQAKEEAVTEATSQEERAEIMAHWPWDDMDEGKYM
;
A
#
# COMPACT_ATOMS: atom_id res chain seq x y z
N MET A 1 -23.56 21.27 -14.16
CA MET A 1 -23.91 20.67 -12.85
C MET A 1 -24.41 19.27 -13.16
N ALA A 2 -23.61 18.24 -12.82
CA ALA A 2 -24.01 16.84 -13.00
C ALA A 2 -25.19 16.50 -12.08
N ASN A 3 -26.08 15.63 -12.52
CA ASN A 3 -27.23 15.16 -11.75
C ASN A 3 -26.69 14.29 -10.59
N PRO A 4 -27.03 14.50 -9.30
CA PRO A 4 -26.48 13.73 -8.18
C PRO A 4 -26.76 12.21 -8.28
N HIS A 5 -27.73 11.79 -9.09
CA HIS A 5 -27.93 10.38 -9.43
C HIS A 5 -26.88 9.81 -10.39
N ASP A 6 -26.23 10.63 -11.22
CA ASP A 6 -25.21 10.16 -12.17
C ASP A 6 -23.91 9.71 -11.47
N ASP A 7 -23.55 10.29 -10.31
CA ASP A 7 -22.32 9.94 -9.59
C ASP A 7 -22.32 8.50 -9.03
N LEU A 8 -23.53 7.95 -8.81
CA LEU A 8 -23.70 6.57 -8.37
C LEU A 8 -23.40 5.56 -9.48
N PHE A 9 -23.61 5.94 -10.75
CA PHE A 9 -23.49 5.07 -11.91
C PHE A 9 -22.17 5.26 -12.65
N ASN A 10 -21.64 6.48 -12.61
CA ASN A 10 -20.42 6.85 -13.30
C ASN A 10 -19.19 6.74 -12.38
N TYR A 11 -18.03 6.51 -12.99
CA TYR A 11 -16.74 6.70 -12.32
C TYR A 11 -16.48 8.20 -12.19
N THR A 12 -16.08 8.66 -11.01
CA THR A 12 -15.99 10.09 -10.64
C THR A 12 -14.74 10.44 -9.84
N SER A 13 -14.06 9.46 -9.24
CA SER A 13 -12.88 9.69 -8.40
C SER A 13 -11.71 10.26 -9.20
N GLY A 14 -11.65 9.98 -10.49
CA GLY A 14 -10.64 10.56 -11.35
C GLY A 14 -10.89 10.27 -12.83
N ARG A 15 -9.91 10.64 -13.62
CA ARG A 15 -9.88 10.47 -15.07
C ARG A 15 -8.57 9.81 -15.48
N TRP A 16 -8.54 9.22 -16.67
CA TRP A 16 -7.34 8.61 -17.23
C TRP A 16 -6.77 9.49 -18.32
N VAL A 17 -5.46 9.73 -18.26
CA VAL A 17 -4.77 10.51 -19.29
C VAL A 17 -4.79 9.83 -20.67
N PHE A 18 -5.12 8.54 -20.74
CA PHE A 18 -5.38 7.77 -21.96
C PHE A 18 -6.62 6.86 -21.85
N ASN A 19 -7.24 6.57 -22.99
CA ASN A 19 -8.45 5.76 -23.15
C ASN A 19 -9.61 6.19 -22.21
N ASP A 20 -9.65 7.45 -21.77
CA ASP A 20 -10.54 7.97 -20.73
C ASP A 20 -12.02 7.62 -20.99
N ALA A 21 -12.50 7.92 -22.19
CA ALA A 21 -13.89 7.65 -22.58
C ALA A 21 -14.21 6.15 -22.58
N LEU A 22 -13.26 5.31 -23.00
CA LEU A 22 -13.42 3.85 -22.98
C LEU A 22 -13.43 3.33 -21.53
N ARG A 23 -12.52 3.81 -20.67
CA ARG A 23 -12.45 3.41 -19.25
C ARG A 23 -13.71 3.82 -18.48
N HIS A 24 -14.23 5.03 -18.74
CA HIS A 24 -15.51 5.48 -18.18
C HIS A 24 -16.69 4.64 -18.71
N ALA A 25 -16.76 4.37 -20.01
CA ALA A 25 -17.85 3.57 -20.59
C ALA A 25 -17.88 2.13 -20.05
N GLN A 26 -16.71 1.51 -19.90
CA GLN A 26 -16.53 0.17 -19.34
C GLN A 26 -16.94 0.08 -17.86
N ARG A 27 -16.77 1.17 -17.10
CA ARG A 27 -17.06 1.25 -15.65
C ARG A 27 -18.43 1.86 -15.34
N ARG A 28 -19.15 2.30 -16.37
CA ARG A 28 -20.52 2.80 -16.22
C ARG A 28 -21.47 1.63 -16.05
N LEU A 29 -22.17 1.61 -14.92
CA LEU A 29 -23.15 0.59 -14.60
C LEU A 29 -24.38 1.24 -13.99
N ILE A 30 -25.53 1.03 -14.62
CA ILE A 30 -26.83 1.44 -14.07
C ILE A 30 -27.39 0.24 -13.31
N PHE A 31 -27.74 0.47 -12.05
CA PHE A 31 -28.35 -0.51 -11.16
C PHE A 31 -29.50 0.15 -10.39
N ASP A 32 -30.38 -0.66 -9.80
CA ASP A 32 -31.50 -0.14 -9.00
C ASP A 32 -31.04 0.14 -7.57
N VAL A 33 -30.88 1.43 -7.25
CA VAL A 33 -30.36 1.91 -5.97
C VAL A 33 -31.32 1.62 -4.82
N GLU A 34 -32.62 1.80 -5.04
CA GLU A 34 -33.65 1.56 -4.01
C GLU A 34 -33.69 0.08 -3.66
N GLU A 35 -33.64 -0.78 -4.68
CA GLU A 35 -33.61 -2.23 -4.49
C GLU A 35 -32.28 -2.72 -3.90
N LEU A 36 -31.14 -2.09 -4.22
CA LEU A 36 -29.86 -2.40 -3.58
C LEU A 36 -29.91 -2.08 -2.08
N CYS A 37 -30.42 -0.91 -1.69
CA CYS A 37 -30.64 -0.54 -0.29
C CYS A 37 -31.61 -1.50 0.40
N ARG A 38 -32.68 -1.90 -0.29
CA ARG A 38 -33.66 -2.88 0.21
C ARG A 38 -33.00 -4.23 0.52
N LEU A 39 -32.17 -4.73 -0.40
CA LEU A 39 -31.43 -5.98 -0.23
C LEU A 39 -30.37 -5.90 0.87
N ALA A 40 -29.67 -4.76 0.97
CA ALA A 40 -28.70 -4.50 2.03
C ALA A 40 -29.36 -4.56 3.42
N ALA A 41 -30.48 -3.85 3.63
CA ALA A 41 -31.23 -3.89 4.89
C ALA A 41 -31.74 -5.29 5.23
N GLN A 42 -32.27 -6.01 4.24
CA GLN A 42 -32.76 -7.37 4.44
C GLN A 42 -31.65 -8.36 4.80
N SER A 43 -30.44 -8.19 4.27
CA SER A 43 -29.29 -9.06 4.55
C SER A 43 -28.90 -9.09 6.04
N VAL A 44 -29.29 -8.05 6.79
CA VAL A 44 -29.05 -7.90 8.23
C VAL A 44 -30.34 -7.90 9.05
N GLY A 45 -31.47 -8.30 8.45
CA GLY A 45 -32.76 -8.41 9.13
C GLY A 45 -33.37 -7.07 9.55
N ARG A 46 -33.20 -6.03 8.72
CA ARG A 46 -33.75 -4.67 8.93
C ARG A 46 -34.80 -4.31 7.89
N SER A 47 -35.58 -3.29 8.20
CA SER A 47 -36.56 -2.72 7.27
C SER A 47 -35.83 -1.88 6.21
N PRO A 48 -36.28 -1.86 4.95
CA PRO A 48 -35.74 -0.94 3.94
C PRO A 48 -35.85 0.53 4.34
N ALA A 49 -36.86 0.87 5.16
CA ALA A 49 -37.04 2.21 5.73
C ALA A 49 -35.93 2.60 6.73
N ASP A 50 -35.12 1.63 7.18
CA ASP A 50 -34.02 1.84 8.11
C ASP A 50 -32.74 2.30 7.41
N VAL A 51 -32.65 2.27 6.07
CA VAL A 51 -31.48 2.79 5.34
C VAL A 51 -31.54 4.31 5.35
N VAL A 52 -30.62 4.94 6.09
CA VAL A 52 -30.59 6.39 6.26
C VAL A 52 -29.67 7.07 5.27
N HIS A 53 -28.65 6.37 4.79
CA HIS A 53 -27.68 6.94 3.85
C HIS A 53 -27.08 5.88 2.94
N LEU A 54 -26.95 6.22 1.65
CA LEU A 54 -26.09 5.53 0.71
C LEU A 54 -25.19 6.57 0.07
N SER A 55 -23.89 6.35 0.18
CA SER A 55 -22.91 7.15 -0.54
C SER A 55 -21.88 6.24 -1.17
N LYS A 56 -21.31 6.72 -2.27
CA LYS A 56 -20.15 6.09 -2.86
C LYS A 56 -18.97 6.30 -1.91
N LEU A 57 -18.43 5.21 -1.37
CA LEU A 57 -17.37 5.21 -0.38
C LEU A 57 -16.01 5.33 -1.05
N ALA A 58 -15.76 4.44 -2.00
CA ALA A 58 -14.57 4.44 -2.82
C ALA A 58 -14.88 3.76 -4.15
N GLU A 59 -13.96 3.89 -5.09
CA GLU A 59 -13.97 3.10 -6.30
C GLU A 59 -12.55 2.76 -6.71
N GLY A 60 -12.33 1.50 -7.02
CA GLY A 60 -11.04 0.97 -7.46
C GLY A 60 -11.09 0.54 -8.93
N GLY A 61 -10.12 -0.25 -9.36
CA GLY A 61 -10.03 -0.69 -10.76
C GLY A 61 -11.16 -1.62 -11.21
N PHE A 62 -11.68 -2.46 -10.30
CA PHE A 62 -12.57 -3.58 -10.63
C PHE A 62 -13.96 -3.46 -10.01
N ASN A 63 -14.09 -2.65 -8.96
CA ASN A 63 -15.29 -2.56 -8.17
C ASN A 63 -15.49 -1.12 -7.68
N ARG A 64 -16.75 -0.74 -7.57
CA ARG A 64 -17.17 0.43 -6.81
C ARG A 64 -17.66 -0.03 -5.46
N THR A 65 -17.30 0.69 -4.40
CA THR A 65 -17.76 0.42 -3.05
C THR A 65 -18.67 1.55 -2.59
N PHE A 66 -19.82 1.18 -2.04
CA PHE A 66 -20.75 2.12 -1.44
C PHE A 66 -20.80 1.88 0.06
N LEU A 67 -20.84 2.96 0.82
CA LEU A 67 -21.13 2.91 2.24
C LEU A 67 -22.65 3.01 2.38
N ILE A 68 -23.24 1.96 2.93
CA ILE A 68 -24.64 1.96 3.33
C ILE A 68 -24.70 2.08 4.84
N THR A 69 -25.40 3.10 5.31
CA THR A 69 -25.62 3.37 6.73
C THR A 69 -27.09 3.16 7.06
N LEU A 70 -27.34 2.34 8.09
CA LEU A 70 -28.66 2.09 8.63
C LEU A 70 -28.92 2.98 9.87
N CYS A 71 -30.18 3.09 10.29
CA CYS A 71 -30.61 3.95 11.39
C CYS A 71 -30.08 3.51 12.77
N ASP A 72 -29.55 2.30 12.88
CA ASP A 72 -28.92 1.73 14.07
C ASP A 72 -27.39 1.82 14.06
N ASP A 73 -26.84 2.75 13.26
CA ASP A 73 -25.40 3.00 13.05
C ASP A 73 -24.63 1.84 12.41
N LEU A 74 -25.31 0.78 11.98
CA LEU A 74 -24.68 -0.28 11.23
C LEU A 74 -24.22 0.23 9.86
N GLN A 75 -22.92 0.08 9.61
CA GLN A 75 -22.29 0.38 8.32
C GLN A 75 -21.89 -0.88 7.60
N MET A 76 -22.10 -0.90 6.28
CA MET A 76 -21.64 -1.96 5.41
C MET A 76 -21.13 -1.41 4.09
N VAL A 77 -20.16 -2.12 3.54
CA VAL A 77 -19.62 -1.86 2.21
C VAL A 77 -20.39 -2.71 1.21
N ALA A 78 -21.10 -2.07 0.29
CA ALA A 78 -21.62 -2.72 -0.90
C ALA A 78 -20.58 -2.62 -2.01
N ARG A 79 -19.93 -3.74 -2.33
CA ARG A 79 -19.00 -3.85 -3.45
C ARG A 79 -19.76 -4.32 -4.69
N ILE A 80 -19.73 -3.50 -5.73
CA ILE A 80 -20.36 -3.76 -7.01
C ILE A 80 -19.27 -3.88 -8.08
N PRO A 81 -19.13 -5.04 -8.75
CA PRO A 81 -18.19 -5.20 -9.84
C PRO A 81 -18.61 -4.39 -11.07
N TYR A 82 -17.64 -3.88 -11.81
CA TYR A 82 -17.92 -3.24 -13.10
C TYR A 82 -18.38 -4.27 -14.15
N PRO A 83 -19.10 -3.83 -15.21
CA PRO A 83 -19.54 -4.70 -16.30
C PRO A 83 -18.44 -5.55 -16.92
N THR A 84 -17.21 -5.02 -16.92
CA THR A 84 -16.00 -5.66 -17.44
C THR A 84 -15.41 -6.74 -16.54
N THR A 85 -15.81 -6.85 -15.27
CA THR A 85 -15.33 -7.88 -14.35
C THR A 85 -15.94 -9.24 -14.72
N LEU A 86 -15.19 -10.05 -15.48
CA LEU A 86 -15.57 -11.37 -15.97
C LEU A 86 -14.64 -12.46 -15.42
N PRO A 87 -15.12 -13.70 -15.22
CA PRO A 87 -16.51 -14.14 -15.33
C PRO A 87 -17.35 -13.69 -14.12
N LYS A 88 -18.44 -12.95 -14.37
CA LYS A 88 -19.25 -12.25 -13.35
C LYS A 88 -19.66 -13.13 -12.16
N TYR A 89 -20.18 -14.32 -12.46
CA TYR A 89 -20.65 -15.25 -11.44
C TYR A 89 -19.53 -15.68 -10.50
N TYR A 90 -18.42 -16.18 -11.06
CA TYR A 90 -17.34 -16.72 -10.25
C TYR A 90 -16.57 -15.63 -9.53
N ALA A 91 -16.43 -14.43 -10.09
CA ALA A 91 -15.78 -13.30 -9.41
C ALA A 91 -16.40 -13.03 -8.03
N VAL A 92 -17.73 -12.97 -7.97
CA VAL A 92 -18.45 -12.73 -6.70
C VAL A 92 -18.55 -14.00 -5.85
N ALA A 93 -18.87 -15.15 -6.46
CA ALA A 93 -19.07 -16.39 -5.72
C ALA A 93 -17.79 -16.93 -5.08
N SER A 94 -16.64 -16.84 -5.77
CA SER A 94 -15.35 -17.30 -5.25
C SER A 94 -14.81 -16.38 -4.15
N GLU A 95 -14.99 -15.06 -4.29
CA GLU A 95 -14.56 -14.06 -3.29
C GLU A 95 -15.29 -14.31 -1.97
N VAL A 96 -16.61 -14.50 -2.00
CA VAL A 96 -17.42 -14.82 -0.82
C VAL A 96 -17.07 -16.18 -0.23
N ALA A 97 -16.96 -17.23 -1.07
CA ALA A 97 -16.60 -18.57 -0.59
C ALA A 97 -15.23 -18.60 0.10
N THR A 98 -14.27 -17.84 -0.43
CA THR A 98 -12.93 -17.71 0.13
C THR A 98 -12.97 -16.94 1.45
N MET A 99 -13.66 -15.81 1.52
CA MET A 99 -13.81 -15.06 2.77
C MET A 99 -14.50 -15.88 3.86
N GLU A 100 -15.48 -16.71 3.52
CA GLU A 100 -16.15 -17.56 4.49
C GLU A 100 -15.24 -18.71 4.97
N PHE A 101 -14.46 -19.31 4.07
CA PHE A 101 -13.46 -20.31 4.43
C PHE A 101 -12.36 -19.73 5.34
N LEU A 102 -11.80 -18.56 4.98
CA LEU A 102 -10.78 -17.88 5.76
C LEU A 102 -11.31 -17.48 7.15
N ARG A 103 -12.57 -17.01 7.23
CA ARG A 103 -13.25 -16.71 8.50
C ARG A 103 -13.48 -17.95 9.34
N SER A 104 -13.89 -19.07 8.74
CA SER A 104 -14.03 -20.35 9.43
C SER A 104 -12.68 -20.85 9.99
N SER A 105 -11.59 -20.43 9.35
CA SER A 105 -10.20 -20.66 9.77
C SER A 105 -9.68 -19.59 10.73
N ARG A 106 -10.57 -18.73 11.27
CA ARG A 106 -10.28 -17.64 12.21
C ARG A 106 -9.38 -16.52 11.68
N LEU A 107 -9.27 -16.37 10.36
CA LEU A 107 -8.55 -15.25 9.74
C LEU A 107 -9.45 -14.00 9.70
N PRO A 108 -8.88 -12.80 9.96
CA PRO A 108 -9.63 -11.56 10.08
C PRO A 108 -10.00 -10.98 8.71
N VAL A 109 -10.90 -11.65 7.98
CA VAL A 109 -11.41 -11.20 6.68
C VAL A 109 -12.80 -10.56 6.80
N PRO A 110 -13.16 -9.61 5.91
CA PRO A 110 -14.43 -8.89 5.94
C PRO A 110 -15.70 -9.74 6.00
N GLN A 111 -16.48 -9.63 7.09
CA GLN A 111 -17.74 -10.36 7.24
C GLN A 111 -18.71 -10.04 6.11
N VAL A 112 -19.20 -11.08 5.42
CA VAL A 112 -20.21 -10.95 4.36
C VAL A 112 -21.60 -11.02 4.99
N TYR A 113 -22.43 -10.01 4.74
CA TYR A 113 -23.83 -9.95 5.19
C TYR A 113 -24.79 -10.54 4.16
N GLY A 114 -24.47 -10.38 2.88
CA GLY A 114 -25.25 -10.93 1.77
C GLY A 114 -24.53 -10.71 0.45
N TYR A 115 -24.85 -11.51 -0.56
CA TYR A 115 -24.26 -11.35 -1.89
C TYR A 115 -25.20 -11.90 -2.97
N SER A 116 -25.05 -11.41 -4.20
CA SER A 116 -25.67 -12.00 -5.39
C SER A 116 -24.62 -12.12 -6.49
N PRO A 117 -24.27 -13.34 -6.93
CA PRO A 117 -23.32 -13.54 -8.03
C PRO A 117 -23.97 -13.42 -9.42
N VAL A 118 -25.29 -13.24 -9.49
CA VAL A 118 -26.03 -13.00 -10.73
C VAL A 118 -26.70 -11.64 -10.69
N SER A 119 -26.74 -10.95 -11.83
CA SER A 119 -27.49 -9.69 -12.02
C SER A 119 -29.00 -9.89 -12.16
N ASP A 120 -29.47 -11.14 -12.29
CA ASP A 120 -30.89 -11.49 -12.21
C ASP A 120 -31.40 -11.44 -10.77
N ASN A 121 -31.39 -10.23 -10.21
CA ASN A 121 -31.95 -9.89 -8.91
C ASN A 121 -32.64 -8.51 -9.01
N THR A 122 -33.22 -8.03 -7.91
CA THR A 122 -33.97 -6.77 -7.96
C THR A 122 -33.10 -5.53 -8.09
N ALA A 123 -31.85 -5.55 -7.61
CA ALA A 123 -30.87 -4.48 -7.81
C ALA A 123 -30.28 -4.45 -9.25
N LYS A 124 -30.57 -5.46 -10.09
CA LYS A 124 -30.08 -5.58 -11.48
C LYS A 124 -28.56 -5.61 -11.61
N THR A 125 -27.85 -5.98 -10.55
CA THR A 125 -26.38 -6.04 -10.52
C THR A 125 -25.90 -7.09 -9.53
N GLU A 126 -24.74 -7.68 -9.81
CA GLU A 126 -24.01 -8.48 -8.85
C GLU A 126 -23.51 -7.60 -7.69
N TYR A 127 -23.45 -8.14 -6.48
CA TYR A 127 -22.98 -7.39 -5.32
C TYR A 127 -22.45 -8.28 -4.22
N ILE A 128 -21.60 -7.71 -3.36
CA ILE A 128 -21.22 -8.24 -2.05
C ILE A 128 -21.47 -7.15 -1.01
N PHE A 129 -22.26 -7.45 0.01
CA PHE A 129 -22.36 -6.63 1.22
C PHE A 129 -21.38 -7.19 2.24
N MET A 130 -20.36 -6.43 2.60
CA MET A 130 -19.29 -6.89 3.48
C MET A 130 -18.64 -5.76 4.29
N ARG A 131 -17.62 -6.12 5.09
CA ARG A 131 -16.67 -5.20 5.75
C ARG A 131 -15.55 -4.76 4.74
N ASP A 132 -14.52 -3.98 5.09
CA ASP A 132 -13.56 -3.28 4.14
C ASP A 132 -12.06 -3.83 4.10
N GLY A 133 -11.26 -3.79 2.96
CA GLY A 133 -9.75 -4.12 2.85
C GLY A 133 -8.92 -4.33 1.47
N TYR A 134 -7.60 -3.92 1.40
CA TYR A 134 -6.37 -4.11 0.48
C TYR A 134 -6.33 -4.05 -1.11
N GLN A 135 -5.28 -3.49 -1.76
CA GLN A 135 -5.26 -2.86 -3.14
C GLN A 135 -5.08 -3.67 -4.48
N TYR A 136 -5.36 -4.98 -4.59
CA TYR A 136 -5.79 -5.69 -5.85
C TYR A 136 -4.83 -6.19 -7.01
N GLN A 137 -3.70 -6.91 -6.79
CA GLN A 137 -3.06 -7.82 -7.80
C GLN A 137 -3.06 -9.30 -7.35
N GLU A 138 -3.06 -10.28 -8.29
CA GLU A 138 -3.00 -11.73 -7.99
C GLU A 138 -1.58 -12.30 -8.15
N GLN A 139 -1.13 -13.12 -7.22
CA GLN A 139 0.10 -13.90 -7.38
C GLN A 139 -0.17 -15.38 -7.22
N SER A 140 0.87 -16.20 -7.39
CA SER A 140 0.82 -17.61 -6.99
C SER A 140 1.20 -17.84 -5.51
N PRO A 141 0.36 -18.50 -4.70
CA PRO A 141 0.70 -18.82 -3.31
C PRO A 141 1.87 -19.82 -3.25
N SER A 142 2.13 -20.57 -4.32
CA SER A 142 3.19 -21.58 -4.35
C SER A 142 4.59 -20.97 -4.21
N ALA A 143 4.81 -19.77 -4.77
CA ALA A 143 6.09 -19.06 -4.67
C ALA A 143 6.35 -18.62 -3.23
N HIS A 144 5.32 -18.10 -2.57
CA HIS A 144 5.40 -17.71 -1.17
C HIS A 144 5.59 -18.93 -0.25
N VAL A 145 4.85 -20.02 -0.49
CA VAL A 145 5.03 -21.28 0.26
C VAL A 145 6.46 -21.83 0.12
N GLU A 146 7.06 -21.77 -1.07
CA GLU A 146 8.44 -22.21 -1.28
C GLU A 146 9.45 -21.30 -0.55
N ASN A 147 9.21 -19.99 -0.55
CA ASN A 147 10.03 -19.05 0.23
C ASN A 147 9.88 -19.25 1.74
N LEU A 148 8.67 -19.56 2.24
CA LEU A 148 8.45 -19.93 3.64
C LEU A 148 9.21 -21.21 4.02
N LYS A 149 9.22 -22.23 3.15
CA LYS A 149 10.02 -23.44 3.38
C LYS A 149 11.52 -23.11 3.47
N ARG A 150 12.02 -22.22 2.60
CA ARG A 150 13.41 -21.75 2.65
C ARG A 150 13.72 -20.98 3.93
N TYR A 151 12.81 -20.11 4.37
CA TYR A 151 12.91 -19.40 5.64
C TYR A 151 13.02 -20.37 6.82
N LEU A 152 12.17 -21.40 6.86
CA LEU A 152 12.19 -22.43 7.90
C LEU A 152 13.52 -23.20 7.97
N LEU A 153 14.21 -23.40 6.84
CA LEU A 153 15.54 -24.03 6.81
C LEU A 153 16.63 -23.17 7.48
N ILE A 154 16.47 -21.85 7.48
CA ILE A 154 17.49 -20.92 8.00
C ILE A 154 17.12 -20.30 9.35
N ALA A 155 15.85 -20.35 9.77
CA ALA A 155 15.33 -19.62 10.93
C ALA A 155 16.15 -19.80 12.21
N SER A 156 16.52 -21.05 12.55
CA SER A 156 17.33 -21.31 13.76
C SER A 156 18.74 -20.71 13.68
N SER A 157 19.30 -20.60 12.48
CA SER A 157 20.63 -20.04 12.24
C SER A 157 20.65 -18.52 12.24
N LEU A 158 19.48 -17.88 12.08
CA LEU A 158 19.33 -16.42 12.11
C LEU A 158 19.35 -15.86 13.53
N VAL A 159 19.15 -16.69 14.57
CA VAL A 159 19.17 -16.23 15.96
C VAL A 159 20.58 -15.80 16.36
N PRO A 160 20.80 -14.52 16.71
CA PRO A 160 22.11 -14.04 17.10
C PRO A 160 22.57 -14.66 18.42
N ARG A 161 23.89 -14.87 18.54
CA ARG A 161 24.52 -15.42 19.76
C ARG A 161 24.74 -14.39 20.86
N ASP A 162 24.74 -13.12 20.48
CA ASP A 162 24.91 -12.03 21.44
C ASP A 162 23.68 -12.00 22.38
N PRO A 163 23.86 -12.20 23.70
CA PRO A 163 22.77 -12.18 24.65
C PRO A 163 22.06 -10.83 24.75
N VAL A 164 22.73 -9.71 24.38
CA VAL A 164 22.10 -8.38 24.32
C VAL A 164 21.05 -8.34 23.22
N LEU A 165 21.38 -8.89 22.05
CA LEU A 165 20.46 -8.98 20.91
C LEU A 165 19.28 -9.90 21.20
N GLY A 166 19.51 -11.00 21.91
CA GLY A 166 18.48 -11.95 22.33
C GLY A 166 17.58 -11.48 23.48
N ARG A 167 17.81 -10.28 24.04
CA ARG A 167 17.01 -9.76 25.15
C ARG A 167 15.57 -9.50 24.70
N PHE A 168 14.61 -10.10 25.40
CA PHE A 168 13.21 -9.82 25.15
C PHE A 168 12.84 -8.42 25.65
N CYS A 169 12.22 -7.65 24.77
CA CYS A 169 11.73 -6.30 25.03
C CYS A 169 10.26 -6.23 24.63
N ILE A 170 9.57 -5.20 25.12
CA ILE A 170 8.26 -4.80 24.60
C ILE A 170 8.41 -3.43 23.97
N ARG A 171 7.76 -3.23 22.83
CA ARG A 171 7.72 -1.95 22.14
C ARG A 171 6.27 -1.60 21.84
N HIS A 172 5.98 -0.30 21.89
CA HIS A 172 4.68 0.20 21.49
C HIS A 172 4.45 -0.08 20.00
N PRO A 173 3.39 -0.80 19.61
CA PRO A 173 3.18 -1.22 18.23
C PRO A 173 2.81 -0.05 17.31
N ASP A 174 2.12 0.95 17.85
CA ASP A 174 1.63 2.10 17.09
C ASP A 174 1.90 3.44 17.81
N LEU A 175 3.18 3.82 17.90
CA LEU A 175 3.58 5.03 18.62
C LEU A 175 3.35 6.27 17.75
N GLN A 176 2.15 6.83 17.82
CA GLN A 176 1.74 8.05 17.13
C GLN A 176 1.16 9.10 18.09
N GLN A 177 1.04 10.36 17.64
CA GLN A 177 0.65 11.49 18.49
C GLN A 177 -0.70 11.28 19.21
N SER A 178 -1.69 10.67 18.54
CA SER A 178 -3.00 10.35 19.14
C SER A 178 -2.90 9.38 20.33
N ASN A 179 -1.85 8.58 20.39
CA ASN A 179 -1.60 7.59 21.43
C ASN A 179 -0.73 8.15 22.58
N ILE A 180 -0.29 9.40 22.51
CA ILE A 180 0.55 10.06 23.52
C ILE A 180 -0.27 11.12 24.26
N VAL A 181 -0.61 10.84 25.51
CA VAL A 181 -1.27 11.82 26.38
C VAL A 181 -0.21 12.71 27.00
N VAL A 182 -0.31 14.01 26.78
CA VAL A 182 0.59 15.01 27.36
C VAL A 182 -0.13 15.92 28.34
N ARG A 183 0.59 16.37 29.36
CA ARG A 183 0.16 17.42 30.28
C ARG A 183 1.16 18.55 30.22
N ARG A 184 0.65 19.79 30.16
CA ARG A 184 1.49 20.97 30.29
C ARG A 184 1.84 21.18 31.76
N SER A 185 3.13 21.10 32.08
CA SER A 185 3.68 21.50 33.37
C SER A 185 3.92 23.00 33.39
N SER A 186 3.75 23.64 34.53
CA SER A 186 4.04 25.07 34.73
C SER A 186 5.54 25.40 34.65
N ASP A 187 6.41 24.38 34.77
CA ASP A 187 7.83 24.58 35.09
C ASP A 187 8.78 24.02 33.99
N SER A 188 8.31 23.04 33.20
CA SER A 188 9.16 22.21 32.33
C SER A 188 8.58 21.88 30.96
N GLY A 189 7.55 22.63 30.52
CA GLY A 189 6.94 22.44 29.20
C GLY A 189 5.93 21.29 29.15
N TRP A 190 5.98 20.46 28.11
CA TRP A 190 5.07 19.32 27.94
C TRP A 190 5.66 18.05 28.56
N GLN A 191 4.85 17.33 29.34
CA GLN A 191 5.22 16.04 29.93
C GLN A 191 4.31 14.95 29.38
N VAL A 192 4.88 13.82 28.95
CA VAL A 192 4.10 12.61 28.62
C VAL A 192 3.55 12.00 29.90
N VAL A 193 2.24 11.81 29.97
CA VAL A 193 1.51 11.31 31.16
C VAL A 193 0.76 10.02 30.89
N GLY A 194 0.68 9.58 29.63
CA GLY A 194 0.09 8.31 29.27
C GLY A 194 0.47 7.90 27.85
N LEU A 195 0.59 6.60 27.65
CA LEU A 195 0.69 5.97 26.34
C LEU A 195 -0.51 5.03 26.21
N LEU A 196 -1.32 5.22 25.19
CA LEU A 196 -2.55 4.47 24.94
C LEU A 196 -2.32 3.47 23.81
N ASP A 197 -3.24 2.52 23.68
CA ASP A 197 -3.26 1.59 22.54
C ASP A 197 -2.06 0.63 22.44
N TRP A 198 -1.80 -0.07 23.54
CA TRP A 198 -0.83 -1.18 23.61
C TRP A 198 -1.37 -2.49 23.00
N GLN A 199 -2.47 -2.45 22.25
CA GLN A 199 -3.03 -3.66 21.63
C GLN A 199 -2.06 -4.21 20.59
N HIS A 200 -1.97 -5.53 20.46
CA HIS A 200 -0.99 -6.21 19.59
C HIS A 200 0.49 -6.03 19.98
N ALA A 201 0.79 -5.36 21.10
CA ALA A 201 2.15 -5.29 21.62
C ALA A 201 2.70 -6.68 21.88
N SER A 202 3.84 -6.97 21.25
CA SER A 202 4.49 -8.27 21.33
C SER A 202 5.79 -8.16 22.11
N ILE A 203 6.06 -9.19 22.91
CA ILE A 203 7.36 -9.36 23.57
C ILE A 203 8.22 -10.20 22.64
N LEU A 204 9.25 -9.58 22.07
CA LEU A 204 10.14 -10.20 21.10
C LEU A 204 11.59 -9.85 21.43
N PRO A 205 12.57 -10.62 20.93
CA PRO A 205 13.98 -10.27 21.07
C PRO A 205 14.29 -8.90 20.47
N LEU A 206 15.25 -8.18 21.07
CA LEU A 206 15.65 -6.83 20.65
C LEU A 206 16.05 -6.78 19.17
N PHE A 207 16.72 -7.81 18.67
CA PHE A 207 17.13 -7.88 17.25
C PHE A 207 15.97 -7.97 16.26
N LEU A 208 14.75 -8.29 16.71
CA LEU A 208 13.53 -8.27 15.90
C LEU A 208 12.75 -6.96 16.09
N LEU A 209 12.75 -6.40 17.31
CA LEU A 209 11.94 -5.22 17.67
C LEU A 209 12.56 -3.86 17.36
N ALA A 210 13.88 -3.79 17.22
CA ALA A 210 14.57 -2.52 17.00
C ALA A 210 14.12 -1.89 15.67
N GLY A 211 13.77 -0.62 15.73
CA GLY A 211 13.26 0.14 14.59
C GLY A 211 12.84 1.55 15.02
N VAL A 212 12.42 2.35 14.05
CA VAL A 212 11.79 3.66 14.25
C VAL A 212 10.27 3.51 14.08
N PRO A 213 9.42 4.15 14.89
CA PRO A 213 7.97 4.12 14.68
C PRO A 213 7.62 4.70 13.31
N GLU A 214 6.61 4.13 12.65
CA GLU A 214 6.26 4.48 11.27
C GLU A 214 6.01 6.00 11.08
N ARG A 215 5.37 6.67 12.05
CA ARG A 215 5.13 8.12 11.97
C ARG A 215 6.34 9.00 12.25
N LEU A 216 7.45 8.41 12.72
CA LEU A 216 8.72 9.08 12.98
C LEU A 216 9.82 8.65 12.00
N GLN A 217 9.52 7.71 11.09
CA GLN A 217 10.47 7.22 10.10
C GLN A 217 10.45 8.12 8.85
N ASN A 218 11.61 8.36 8.26
CA ASN A 218 11.73 9.15 7.03
C ASN A 218 12.88 8.60 6.15
N TYR A 219 12.94 7.28 5.99
CA TYR A 219 14.07 6.61 5.36
C TYR A 219 14.23 6.93 3.87
N ASP A 220 13.19 7.36 3.18
CA ASP A 220 13.23 7.65 1.73
C ASP A 220 13.79 9.05 1.41
N ASP A 221 14.07 9.86 2.44
CA ASP A 221 14.65 11.20 2.31
C ASP A 221 16.19 11.17 2.49
N PRO A 222 16.99 11.54 1.47
CA PRO A 222 18.46 11.51 1.56
C PRO A 222 19.06 12.36 2.68
N VAL A 223 18.37 13.44 3.08
CA VAL A 223 18.82 14.33 4.17
C VAL A 223 18.61 13.67 5.54
N SER A 224 17.55 12.88 5.68
CA SER A 224 17.30 12.07 6.88
C SER A 224 18.30 10.93 6.98
N GLN A 225 18.62 10.27 5.85
CA GLN A 225 19.65 9.23 5.80
C GLN A 225 21.05 9.74 6.16
N SER A 226 21.38 10.99 5.80
CA SER A 226 22.68 11.59 6.13
C SER A 226 22.82 11.94 7.61
N MET A 227 21.72 11.85 8.39
CA MET A 227 21.68 12.15 9.83
C MET A 227 22.19 13.56 10.16
N THR A 228 22.08 14.48 9.21
CA THR A 228 22.39 15.91 9.41
C THR A 228 21.24 16.61 10.11
N PRO A 229 21.50 17.54 11.05
CA PRO A 229 20.45 18.38 11.64
C PRO A 229 19.69 19.11 10.53
N PRO A 230 18.37 18.94 10.41
CA PRO A 230 17.63 19.60 9.35
C PRO A 230 17.56 21.11 9.60
N SER A 231 17.62 21.89 8.52
CA SER A 231 17.39 23.33 8.51
C SER A 231 16.16 23.65 7.68
N LEU A 232 15.44 24.71 8.05
CA LEU A 232 14.44 25.30 7.16
C LEU A 232 15.13 25.79 5.88
N PRO A 233 14.48 25.73 4.71
CA PRO A 233 15.02 26.34 3.50
C PRO A 233 15.27 27.84 3.75
N GLU A 234 16.42 28.36 3.33
CA GLU A 234 16.65 29.80 3.35
C GLU A 234 15.68 30.46 2.36
N ASN A 235 14.83 31.38 2.86
CA ASN A 235 13.84 32.17 2.13
C ASN A 235 14.04 32.22 0.61
N PHE A 236 13.44 31.25 -0.10
CA PHE A 236 13.06 31.46 -1.48
C PHE A 236 11.70 32.18 -1.48
N GLU A 237 11.43 33.00 -2.48
CA GLU A 237 10.08 33.53 -2.73
C GLU A 237 9.18 32.37 -3.21
N LEU A 238 8.97 31.41 -2.33
CA LEU A 238 8.11 30.26 -2.52
C LEU A 238 6.66 30.71 -2.38
N ASP A 239 5.78 30.13 -3.16
CA ASP A 239 4.35 30.34 -2.95
C ASP A 239 3.86 29.66 -1.64
N GLU A 240 2.64 29.98 -1.21
CA GLU A 240 2.09 29.45 0.06
C GLU A 240 2.01 27.91 0.09
N THR A 241 1.91 27.27 -1.08
CA THR A 241 1.85 25.81 -1.22
C THR A 241 3.24 25.21 -1.02
N GLU A 242 4.23 25.72 -1.74
CA GLU A 242 5.63 25.34 -1.64
C GLU A 242 6.19 25.56 -0.22
N GLN A 243 5.76 26.64 0.45
CA GLN A 243 6.14 26.91 1.84
C GLN A 243 5.56 25.86 2.79
N THR A 244 4.29 25.49 2.61
CA THR A 244 3.61 24.48 3.45
C THR A 244 4.25 23.10 3.28
N GLU A 245 4.58 22.72 2.05
CA GLU A 245 5.27 21.46 1.73
C GLU A 245 6.67 21.43 2.35
N ALA A 246 7.42 22.52 2.22
CA ALA A 246 8.76 22.62 2.81
C ALA A 246 8.74 22.54 4.35
N GLU A 247 7.76 23.17 5.01
CA GLU A 247 7.56 23.05 6.45
C GLU A 247 7.19 21.61 6.86
N GLY A 248 6.36 20.93 6.07
CA GLY A 248 5.99 19.53 6.28
C GLY A 248 7.20 18.61 6.20
N ALA A 249 7.98 18.72 5.12
CA ALA A 249 9.21 17.95 4.93
C ALA A 249 10.23 18.22 6.04
N TYR A 250 10.38 19.48 6.46
CA TYR A 250 11.23 19.85 7.60
C TYR A 250 10.81 19.16 8.89
N ARG A 251 9.51 19.14 9.23
CA ARG A 251 9.00 18.48 10.45
C ARG A 251 9.26 16.98 10.43
N CYS A 252 9.00 16.30 9.31
CA CYS A 252 9.29 14.87 9.16
C CYS A 252 10.79 14.56 9.37
N ARG A 253 11.69 15.36 8.76
CA ARG A 253 13.14 15.24 8.97
C ARG A 253 13.53 15.47 10.43
N LEU A 254 12.93 16.47 11.08
CA LEU A 254 13.23 16.85 12.45
C LEU A 254 12.82 15.77 13.44
N ASP A 255 11.62 15.20 13.29
CA ASP A 255 11.11 14.11 14.13
C ASP A 255 11.97 12.85 13.98
N HIS A 256 12.32 12.49 12.75
CA HIS A 256 13.23 11.37 12.46
C HIS A 256 14.60 11.57 13.12
N TYR A 257 15.20 12.74 12.89
CA TYR A 257 16.50 13.11 13.43
C TYR A 257 16.52 13.01 14.97
N HIS A 258 15.53 13.62 15.64
CA HIS A 258 15.46 13.59 17.10
C HIS A 258 15.20 12.20 17.64
N TYR A 259 14.36 11.38 17.00
CA TYR A 259 14.13 10.02 17.45
C TYR A 259 15.43 9.21 17.42
N ILE A 260 16.18 9.24 16.30
CA ILE A 260 17.44 8.51 16.19
C ILE A 260 18.48 9.03 17.18
N LYS A 261 18.67 10.36 17.26
CA LYS A 261 19.70 10.95 18.15
C LYS A 261 19.40 10.78 19.63
N ASN A 262 18.14 10.93 20.03
CA ASN A 262 17.74 10.64 21.40
C ASN A 262 17.82 9.14 21.69
N THR A 263 17.57 8.26 20.72
CA THR A 263 17.80 6.82 20.91
C THR A 263 19.29 6.51 21.10
N GLU A 264 20.18 7.17 20.37
CA GLU A 264 21.64 7.07 20.55
C GLU A 264 22.07 7.48 21.97
N GLU A 265 21.50 8.57 22.49
CA GLU A 265 21.81 9.12 23.81
C GLU A 265 21.21 8.30 24.97
N TYR A 266 19.91 8.01 24.90
CA TYR A 266 19.13 7.46 26.02
C TYR A 266 18.93 5.95 25.95
N ASN A 267 19.12 5.31 24.79
CA ASN A 267 18.91 3.88 24.61
C ASN A 267 19.93 3.27 23.64
N LYS A 268 21.22 3.38 24.02
CA LYS A 268 22.35 2.90 23.23
C LYS A 268 22.21 1.46 22.70
N PRO A 269 21.73 0.46 23.48
CA PRO A 269 21.51 -0.88 22.96
C PRO A 269 20.50 -0.92 21.81
N HIS A 270 19.40 -0.17 21.87
CA HIS A 270 18.44 -0.09 20.76
C HIS A 270 19.07 0.58 19.55
N TYR A 271 19.81 1.66 19.75
CA TYR A 271 20.50 2.36 18.67
C TYR A 271 21.51 1.44 17.95
N ASP A 272 22.31 0.69 18.69
CA ASP A 272 23.30 -0.22 18.10
C ASP A 272 22.65 -1.29 17.22
N VAL A 273 21.50 -1.84 17.65
CA VAL A 273 20.73 -2.80 16.85
C VAL A 273 20.07 -2.13 15.65
N LEU A 274 19.52 -0.93 15.83
CA LEU A 274 18.89 -0.16 14.77
C LEU A 274 19.87 0.16 13.63
N MET A 275 21.13 0.44 13.96
CA MET A 275 22.18 0.74 12.99
C MET A 275 22.85 -0.51 12.42
N ASP A 276 22.57 -1.70 12.96
CA ASP A 276 23.12 -2.96 12.46
C ASP A 276 22.31 -3.48 11.27
N SER A 277 22.91 -3.37 10.08
CA SER A 277 22.36 -3.91 8.83
C SER A 277 21.97 -5.40 8.89
N MET A 278 22.63 -6.21 9.72
CA MET A 278 22.30 -7.63 9.89
C MET A 278 21.09 -7.83 10.78
N CYS A 279 20.88 -6.97 11.78
CA CYS A 279 19.64 -6.98 12.56
C CYS A 279 18.47 -6.50 11.69
N ALA A 280 18.64 -5.45 10.89
CA ALA A 280 17.63 -5.00 9.93
C ALA A 280 17.23 -6.12 8.94
N LEU A 281 18.20 -6.90 8.44
CA LEU A 281 17.93 -8.04 7.56
C LEU A 281 17.18 -9.17 8.29
N ARG A 282 17.51 -9.46 9.56
CA ARG A 282 16.81 -10.46 10.38
C ARG A 282 15.36 -10.06 10.66
N SER A 283 15.11 -8.81 11.06
CA SER A 283 13.76 -8.28 11.23
C SER A 283 12.97 -8.39 9.93
N ARG A 284 13.52 -7.92 8.81
CA ARG A 284 12.85 -8.00 7.50
C ARG A 284 12.48 -9.44 7.12
N LEU A 285 13.38 -10.41 7.31
CA LEU A 285 13.08 -11.82 7.06
C LEU A 285 11.96 -12.35 7.95
N PHE A 286 11.96 -11.98 9.24
CA PHE A 286 10.94 -12.38 10.20
C PHE A 286 9.58 -11.78 9.84
N ASP A 287 9.54 -10.47 9.57
CA ASP A 287 8.31 -9.76 9.23
C ASP A 287 7.71 -10.30 7.93
N GLN A 288 8.52 -10.39 6.86
CA GLN A 288 8.07 -10.86 5.54
C GLN A 288 7.65 -12.34 5.52
N ALA A 289 8.19 -13.16 6.42
CA ALA A 289 7.79 -14.57 6.57
C ALA A 289 6.60 -14.77 7.53
N GLY A 290 6.40 -13.84 8.48
CA GLY A 290 5.29 -13.85 9.42
C GLY A 290 4.01 -13.25 8.86
N SER A 291 4.12 -12.39 7.85
CA SER A 291 2.99 -11.77 7.16
C SER A 291 2.19 -12.77 6.32
N PRO A 292 0.85 -12.62 6.25
CA PRO A 292 0.04 -13.31 5.27
C PRO A 292 0.52 -13.00 3.85
N TRP A 293 0.36 -13.94 2.94
CA TRP A 293 0.68 -13.72 1.53
C TRP A 293 -0.37 -12.85 0.86
N GLU A 294 0.02 -11.66 0.40
CA GLU A 294 -0.88 -10.62 -0.11
C GLU A 294 -0.83 -10.43 -1.63
N GLY A 295 -0.18 -11.34 -2.36
CA GLY A 295 0.01 -11.10 -3.78
C GLY A 295 1.31 -10.36 -4.10
N ASP A 296 2.42 -10.70 -3.42
CA ASP A 296 3.78 -10.71 -3.99
C ASP A 296 4.66 -11.76 -3.27
N ALA A 297 5.72 -12.25 -3.91
CA ALA A 297 6.76 -13.07 -3.31
C ALA A 297 8.17 -12.46 -3.43
N LEU A 298 8.32 -11.30 -4.07
CA LEU A 298 9.61 -10.66 -4.35
C LEU A 298 10.34 -10.24 -3.08
N ASP A 299 9.68 -9.54 -2.15
CA ASP A 299 10.32 -9.00 -0.94
C ASP A 299 10.99 -10.07 -0.07
N LEU A 300 10.26 -11.15 0.20
CA LEU A 300 10.81 -12.28 0.95
C LEU A 300 11.95 -12.95 0.17
N LYS A 301 11.85 -13.06 -1.17
CA LYS A 301 12.90 -13.65 -2.00
C LYS A 301 14.17 -12.79 -2.04
N VAL A 302 14.03 -11.47 -2.16
CA VAL A 302 15.14 -10.50 -2.10
C VAL A 302 15.82 -10.55 -0.75
N ALA A 303 15.05 -10.61 0.34
CA ALA A 303 15.60 -10.76 1.69
C ALA A 303 16.35 -12.09 1.86
N LEU A 304 15.81 -13.20 1.35
CA LEU A 304 16.47 -14.52 1.38
C LEU A 304 17.77 -14.53 0.57
N ILE A 305 17.80 -13.96 -0.64
CA ILE A 305 19.01 -13.84 -1.46
C ILE A 305 20.09 -13.06 -0.71
N ARG A 306 19.74 -11.87 -0.17
CA ARG A 306 20.67 -11.08 0.66
C ARG A 306 21.17 -11.86 1.87
N ALA A 307 20.33 -12.71 2.47
CA ALA A 307 20.72 -13.58 3.58
C ALA A 307 21.71 -14.68 3.16
N THR A 308 21.52 -15.30 1.99
CA THR A 308 22.46 -16.30 1.47
C THR A 308 23.83 -15.70 1.15
N GLU A 309 23.88 -14.48 0.63
CA GLU A 309 25.12 -13.77 0.32
C GLU A 309 25.89 -13.33 1.57
N ARG A 310 25.14 -12.94 2.62
CA ARG A 310 25.70 -12.48 3.90
C ARG A 310 25.69 -13.59 4.95
N TRP A 311 25.61 -14.84 4.53
CA TRP A 311 25.37 -15.99 5.40
C TRP A 311 26.44 -16.16 6.49
N GLU A 312 27.71 -15.99 6.14
CA GLU A 312 28.81 -16.08 7.11
C GLU A 312 28.71 -14.97 8.16
N THR A 313 28.39 -13.74 7.75
CA THR A 313 28.17 -12.60 8.65
C THR A 313 26.94 -12.77 9.53
N LEU A 314 25.87 -13.39 9.00
CA LEU A 314 24.64 -13.64 9.74
C LEU A 314 24.78 -14.73 10.81
N THR A 315 25.55 -15.78 10.52
CA THR A 315 25.60 -16.97 11.37
C THR A 315 26.88 -17.07 12.21
N GLY A 316 27.99 -16.45 11.75
CA GLY A 316 29.29 -16.48 12.43
C GLY A 316 29.84 -17.90 12.67
N LEU A 317 29.37 -18.87 11.88
CA LEU A 317 29.44 -20.30 12.19
C LEU A 317 30.32 -21.11 11.23
N GLY A 318 30.73 -20.53 10.10
CA GLY A 318 31.42 -21.24 9.03
C GLY A 318 30.60 -22.40 8.41
N ALA A 319 29.33 -22.56 8.80
CA ALA A 319 28.45 -23.58 8.26
C ALA A 319 27.97 -23.16 6.86
N PRO A 320 27.94 -24.09 5.87
CA PRO A 320 27.45 -23.76 4.54
C PRO A 320 25.97 -23.38 4.59
N CYS A 321 25.57 -22.43 3.74
CA CYS A 321 24.17 -22.01 3.64
C CYS A 321 23.33 -23.17 3.09
N PRO A 322 22.22 -23.56 3.75
CA PRO A 322 21.38 -24.67 3.30
C PRO A 322 20.49 -24.29 2.12
N VAL A 323 20.36 -22.99 1.84
CA VAL A 323 19.59 -22.47 0.71
C VAL A 323 20.57 -22.09 -0.39
N ILE A 324 20.43 -22.73 -1.54
CA ILE A 324 21.20 -22.41 -2.74
C ILE A 324 20.20 -21.85 -3.74
N PHE A 325 20.43 -20.60 -4.14
CA PHE A 325 19.76 -20.04 -5.29
C PHE A 325 20.56 -20.35 -6.54
N ASP A 326 19.85 -20.67 -7.61
CA ASP A 326 20.47 -20.74 -8.92
C ASP A 326 21.01 -19.35 -9.32
N ALA A 327 22.18 -19.31 -9.98
CA ALA A 327 22.82 -18.05 -10.33
C ALA A 327 21.97 -17.20 -11.30
N ASP A 328 21.19 -17.85 -12.17
CA ASP A 328 20.23 -17.19 -13.02
C ASP A 328 19.05 -16.66 -12.20
N ASP A 329 18.56 -17.42 -11.21
CA ASP A 329 17.46 -16.99 -10.33
C ASP A 329 17.83 -15.76 -9.48
N VAL A 330 19.07 -15.69 -8.98
CA VAL A 330 19.61 -14.51 -8.27
C VAL A 330 19.68 -13.31 -9.20
N ARG A 331 20.24 -13.50 -10.41
CA ARG A 331 20.39 -12.42 -11.38
C ARG A 331 19.03 -11.89 -11.82
N GLU A 332 18.08 -12.76 -12.15
CA GLU A 332 16.73 -12.35 -12.55
C GLU A 332 16.00 -11.68 -11.40
N THR A 333 16.09 -12.19 -10.16
CA THR A 333 15.45 -11.55 -9.00
C THR A 333 16.04 -10.17 -8.71
N ARG A 334 17.36 -9.98 -8.82
CA ARG A 334 17.99 -8.66 -8.68
C ARG A 334 17.60 -7.73 -9.81
N LYS A 335 17.57 -8.22 -11.05
CA LYS A 335 17.12 -7.46 -12.20
C LYS A 335 15.66 -7.04 -12.06
N LEU A 336 14.79 -7.92 -11.56
CA LEU A 336 13.38 -7.62 -11.24
C LEU A 336 13.28 -6.62 -10.10
N ASN A 337 14.06 -6.76 -9.03
CA ASN A 337 14.08 -5.81 -7.92
C ASN A 337 14.64 -4.44 -8.35
N GLU A 338 15.70 -4.39 -9.15
CA GLU A 338 16.25 -3.15 -9.69
C GLU A 338 15.34 -2.54 -10.74
N LEU A 339 14.69 -3.36 -11.56
CA LEU A 339 13.69 -2.91 -12.52
C LEU A 339 12.44 -2.43 -11.81
N GLN A 340 12.01 -3.07 -10.72
CA GLN A 340 10.88 -2.63 -9.90
C GLN A 340 11.28 -1.36 -9.16
N GLU A 341 12.39 -1.33 -8.43
CA GLU A 341 12.89 -0.09 -7.80
C GLU A 341 13.14 1.05 -8.81
N LYS A 342 13.60 0.77 -10.04
CA LYS A 342 13.86 1.80 -11.06
C LYS A 342 12.58 2.18 -11.82
N THR A 343 11.72 1.22 -12.12
CA THR A 343 10.40 1.48 -12.73
C THR A 343 9.55 2.21 -11.72
N ASP A 344 9.41 1.70 -10.50
CA ASP A 344 8.73 2.36 -9.39
C ASP A 344 9.34 3.74 -9.17
N ARG A 345 10.66 3.93 -9.00
CA ARG A 345 11.21 5.29 -8.85
C ARG A 345 11.04 6.19 -10.07
N ALA A 346 11.27 5.71 -11.30
CA ALA A 346 11.19 6.56 -12.49
C ALA A 346 9.73 6.88 -12.86
N PHE A 347 8.85 5.89 -12.71
CA PHE A 347 7.43 6.03 -12.86
C PHE A 347 6.86 6.89 -11.74
N GLU A 348 7.25 6.71 -10.47
CA GLU A 348 6.94 7.61 -9.34
C GLU A 348 7.46 9.02 -9.57
N VAL A 349 8.65 9.21 -10.13
CA VAL A 349 9.16 10.56 -10.45
C VAL A 349 8.27 11.23 -11.49
N TRP A 350 7.92 10.54 -12.57
CA TRP A 350 6.99 11.09 -13.57
C TRP A 350 5.57 11.25 -13.03
N GLN A 351 5.09 10.33 -12.21
CA GLN A 351 3.82 10.40 -11.50
C GLN A 351 3.77 11.55 -10.52
N ASN A 352 4.84 11.83 -9.79
CA ASN A 352 4.95 12.94 -8.86
C ASN A 352 5.01 14.27 -9.62
N ILE A 353 5.75 14.33 -10.75
CA ILE A 353 5.80 15.53 -11.61
C ILE A 353 4.44 15.83 -12.24
N PHE A 354 3.68 14.79 -12.62
CA PHE A 354 2.40 14.92 -13.31
C PHE A 354 1.17 14.80 -12.40
N GLY A 355 1.36 14.48 -11.12
CA GLY A 355 0.29 14.16 -10.17
C GLY A 355 -0.49 12.87 -10.47
N LEU A 356 0.08 11.90 -11.22
CA LEU A 356 -0.60 10.67 -11.66
C LEU A 356 -0.52 9.53 -10.61
N GLY A 357 -1.56 8.70 -10.55
CA GLY A 357 -1.55 7.39 -9.90
C GLY A 357 -1.09 6.24 -10.81
N PRO A 358 -1.06 4.99 -10.31
CA PRO A 358 -0.47 3.80 -10.98
C PRO A 358 -0.97 3.51 -12.39
N ASP A 359 -2.24 3.81 -12.69
CA ASP A 359 -2.89 3.51 -13.97
C ASP A 359 -3.06 4.74 -14.87
N GLY A 360 -2.31 5.83 -14.64
CA GLY A 360 -2.55 7.12 -15.31
C GLY A 360 -3.82 7.83 -14.81
N TRP A 361 -4.29 7.41 -13.64
CA TRP A 361 -5.42 8.00 -12.94
C TRP A 361 -5.03 9.32 -12.30
N VAL A 362 -5.88 10.33 -12.37
CA VAL A 362 -5.70 11.61 -11.66
C VAL A 362 -7.01 12.11 -11.08
N PRO A 363 -6.97 12.83 -9.93
CA PRO A 363 -8.13 13.56 -9.47
C PRO A 363 -8.62 14.51 -10.55
N THR A 364 -9.93 14.59 -10.77
CA THR A 364 -10.52 15.36 -11.88
C THR A 364 -10.06 16.81 -11.94
N GLN A 365 -9.80 17.44 -10.79
CA GLN A 365 -9.33 18.83 -10.71
C GLN A 365 -7.92 19.05 -11.27
N HIS A 366 -7.10 18.00 -11.33
CA HIS A 366 -5.74 18.02 -11.87
C HIS A 366 -5.68 17.39 -13.27
N TYR A 367 -6.81 16.95 -13.83
CA TYR A 367 -6.81 16.22 -15.09
C TYR A 367 -6.28 17.05 -16.25
N GLU A 368 -6.79 18.26 -16.41
CA GLU A 368 -6.40 19.16 -17.49
C GLU A 368 -4.92 19.53 -17.41
N GLU A 369 -4.40 19.72 -16.21
CA GLU A 369 -2.99 19.99 -15.93
C GLU A 369 -2.12 18.76 -16.21
N ALA A 370 -2.50 17.58 -15.69
CA ALA A 370 -1.78 16.33 -15.91
C ALA A 370 -1.73 15.94 -17.39
N VAL A 371 -2.83 16.11 -18.14
CA VAL A 371 -2.87 15.89 -19.60
C VAL A 371 -1.96 16.88 -20.33
N ALA A 372 -1.94 18.15 -19.91
CA ALA A 372 -1.06 19.16 -20.50
C ALA A 372 0.42 18.81 -20.27
N LEU A 373 0.78 18.40 -19.05
CA LEU A 373 2.14 17.98 -18.70
C LEU A 373 2.55 16.69 -19.43
N CYS A 374 1.67 15.68 -19.51
CA CYS A 374 1.92 14.46 -20.30
C CYS A 374 2.15 14.77 -21.78
N LYS A 375 1.38 15.71 -22.33
CA LYS A 375 1.51 16.16 -23.72
C LYS A 375 2.81 16.94 -23.94
N GLN A 376 3.15 17.84 -23.03
CA GLN A 376 4.40 18.61 -23.08
C GLN A 376 5.62 17.69 -23.01
N ALA A 377 5.65 16.75 -22.06
CA ALA A 377 6.73 15.79 -21.93
C ALA A 377 6.90 14.91 -23.18
N LYS A 378 5.79 14.58 -23.86
CA LYS A 378 5.83 13.89 -25.14
C LYS A 378 6.46 14.76 -26.24
N GLU A 379 6.05 16.02 -26.33
CA GLU A 379 6.59 16.97 -27.31
C GLU A 379 8.09 17.21 -27.09
N GLU A 380 8.53 17.30 -25.84
CA GLU A 380 9.93 17.41 -25.45
C GLU A 380 10.71 16.13 -25.81
N ALA A 381 10.20 14.94 -25.46
CA ALA A 381 10.83 13.68 -25.80
C ALA A 381 10.97 13.46 -27.32
N VAL A 382 9.97 13.87 -28.12
CA VAL A 382 10.04 13.83 -29.59
C VAL A 382 11.07 14.83 -30.14
N THR A 383 11.22 15.99 -29.49
CA THR A 383 12.18 17.02 -29.89
C THR A 383 13.62 16.59 -29.58
N GLU A 384 13.84 15.96 -28.42
CA GLU A 384 15.14 15.48 -27.96
C GLU A 384 15.61 14.21 -28.68
N ALA A 385 14.68 13.45 -29.26
CA ALA A 385 15.00 12.25 -30.02
C ALA A 385 16.00 12.54 -31.15
N THR A 386 17.03 11.69 -31.22
CA THR A 386 18.23 11.89 -32.03
C THR A 386 18.12 11.28 -33.42
N SER A 387 17.16 10.36 -33.62
CA SER A 387 16.92 9.68 -34.89
C SER A 387 15.47 9.71 -35.32
N GLN A 388 15.24 9.50 -36.63
CA GLN A 388 13.90 9.42 -37.22
C GLN A 388 13.15 8.16 -36.74
N GLU A 389 13.87 7.05 -36.52
CA GLU A 389 13.29 5.83 -35.97
C GLU A 389 12.87 6.02 -34.50
N GLU A 390 13.71 6.61 -33.66
CA GLU A 390 13.40 6.91 -32.25
C GLU A 390 12.19 7.84 -32.11
N ARG A 391 12.08 8.88 -32.95
CA ARG A 391 10.88 9.74 -33.01
C ARG A 391 9.63 8.95 -33.37
N ALA A 392 9.73 8.03 -34.32
CA ALA A 392 8.60 7.21 -34.73
C ALA A 392 8.19 6.23 -33.62
N GLU A 393 9.14 5.66 -32.87
CA GLU A 393 8.86 4.79 -31.72
C GLU A 393 8.19 5.55 -30.57
N ILE A 394 8.71 6.73 -30.20
CA ILE A 394 8.12 7.59 -29.16
C ILE A 394 6.70 8.01 -29.54
N MET A 395 6.45 8.36 -30.81
CA MET A 395 5.11 8.72 -31.28
C MET A 395 4.15 7.53 -31.35
N ALA A 396 4.65 6.30 -31.55
CA ALA A 396 3.83 5.10 -31.69
C ALA A 396 3.57 4.37 -30.35
N HIS A 397 4.42 4.60 -29.34
CA HIS A 397 4.44 3.82 -28.09
C HIS A 397 4.50 4.68 -26.83
N TRP A 398 3.99 5.93 -26.89
CA TRP A 398 3.95 6.79 -25.71
C TRP A 398 3.07 6.15 -24.61
N PRO A 399 3.57 5.98 -23.36
CA PRO A 399 2.87 5.23 -22.32
C PRO A 399 1.49 5.78 -21.91
N TRP A 400 1.23 7.05 -22.22
CA TRP A 400 0.02 7.77 -21.84
C TRP A 400 -0.80 8.24 -23.05
N ASP A 401 -0.67 7.57 -24.20
CA ASP A 401 -1.54 7.77 -25.38
C ASP A 401 -2.73 6.80 -25.39
N ASP A 402 -3.84 7.25 -25.99
CA ASP A 402 -4.95 6.37 -26.35
C ASP A 402 -4.48 5.24 -27.27
N MET A 403 -4.93 4.01 -27.00
CA MET A 403 -4.49 2.83 -27.75
C MET A 403 -5.63 1.83 -27.98
N ASP A 404 -5.59 1.16 -29.13
CA ASP A 404 -6.52 0.09 -29.47
C ASP A 404 -6.12 -1.21 -28.75
N GLU A 405 -6.80 -1.48 -27.65
CA GLU A 405 -6.57 -2.66 -26.81
C GLU A 405 -7.08 -3.96 -27.44
N GLY A 406 -7.94 -3.90 -28.46
CA GLY A 406 -8.54 -5.08 -29.09
C GLY A 406 -7.57 -5.97 -29.88
N LYS A 407 -6.33 -5.54 -30.05
CA LYS A 407 -5.24 -6.33 -30.65
C LYS A 407 -4.43 -7.15 -29.64
N TYR A 408 -4.63 -6.88 -28.35
CA TYR A 408 -3.88 -7.47 -27.23
C TYR A 408 -4.79 -8.27 -26.27
N MET A 409 -6.10 -8.24 -26.48
CA MET A 409 -7.11 -9.14 -25.89
C MET A 409 -7.57 -10.15 -26.93
#